data_AF-A0A2E5C9Z0-F1
#
_entry.id   AF-A0A2E5C9Z0-F1
#
_cell.length_a   1.000
_cell.length_b   1.000
_cell.length_c   1.000
_cell.angle_alpha   90.00
_cell.angle_beta   90.00
_cell.angle_gamma   90.00
#
_symmetry.space_group_name_H-M   'P 1'
#
loop_
_entity.id
_entity.type
_entity.pdbx_description
1 polymer ?
#
loop_
_entity_poly.entity_id
_entity_poly.type
_entity_poly.pdbx_seq_one_letter_code
_entity_poly.pdbx_strand_id
1 'polypeptide(L)'
;MQNAEIENSSPEYISDNAIILKKMRLLRRLTRQQAALLFEFSFKYIEKLENGRGPITSEKFKEFQKKYGFSNRGPFRTHPLHFIPET
;
A
#
# COMPACT_ATOMS: atom_id res chain seq x y z
N MET A 1 -22.36 5.30 36.95
CA MET A 1 -21.23 4.60 36.30
C MET A 1 -21.29 4.98 34.83
N GLN A 2 -20.27 5.69 34.34
CA GLN A 2 -20.23 6.19 32.97
C GLN A 2 -19.69 5.06 32.07
N ASN A 3 -20.57 4.38 31.35
CA ASN A 3 -20.17 3.45 30.29
C ASN A 3 -20.06 4.25 29.01
N ALA A 4 -18.86 4.78 28.74
CA ALA A 4 -18.52 5.35 27.45
C ALA A 4 -18.28 4.20 26.48
N GLU A 5 -19.35 3.65 25.93
CA GLU A 5 -19.28 2.83 24.73
C GLU A 5 -18.95 3.78 23.57
N ILE A 6 -17.67 3.81 23.22
CA ILE A 6 -17.17 4.57 22.06
C ILE A 6 -17.68 3.83 20.81
N GLU A 7 -18.93 4.09 20.46
CA GLU A 7 -19.46 3.81 19.13
C GLU A 7 -18.79 4.79 18.15
N ASN A 8 -17.66 4.38 17.60
CA ASN A 8 -17.17 4.93 16.34
C ASN A 8 -16.89 3.78 15.37
N SER A 9 -17.97 3.08 15.01
CA SER A 9 -17.99 2.12 13.91
C SER A 9 -18.91 2.59 12.79
N SER A 10 -18.80 3.87 12.42
CA SER A 10 -19.05 4.21 11.03
C SER A 10 -18.15 3.30 10.18
N PRO A 11 -18.62 2.69 9.09
CA PRO A 11 -17.71 2.08 8.14
C PRO A 11 -16.81 3.21 7.64
N GLU A 12 -15.64 3.38 8.28
CA GLU A 12 -14.62 4.38 7.95
C GLU A 12 -14.47 4.26 6.44
N TYR A 13 -14.85 5.31 5.69
CA TYR A 13 -14.78 5.33 4.24
C TYR A 13 -13.30 5.13 3.87
N ILE A 14 -12.88 3.86 3.74
CA ILE A 14 -11.50 3.50 3.49
C ILE A 14 -11.19 4.13 2.15
N SER A 15 -10.34 5.17 2.16
CA SER A 15 -10.02 5.89 0.93
C SER A 15 -9.63 4.89 -0.16
N ASP A 16 -10.12 5.08 -1.38
CA ASP A 16 -9.82 4.15 -2.50
C ASP A 16 -8.31 3.90 -2.63
N ASN A 17 -7.48 4.91 -2.34
CA ASN A 17 -6.03 4.82 -2.30
C ASN A 17 -5.51 3.77 -1.29
N ALA A 18 -6.08 3.69 -0.10
CA ALA A 18 -5.71 2.70 0.91
C ALA A 18 -6.05 1.27 0.46
N ILE A 19 -7.23 1.10 -0.16
CA ILE A 19 -7.64 -0.18 -0.76
C ILE A 19 -6.68 -0.57 -1.88
N ILE A 20 -6.33 0.38 -2.76
CA ILE A 20 -5.41 0.14 -3.87
C ILE A 20 -4.00 -0.20 -3.36
N LEU A 21 -3.48 0.49 -2.35
CA LEU A 21 -2.17 0.17 -1.73
C LEU A 21 -2.13 -1.26 -1.22
N LYS A 22 -3.18 -1.69 -0.50
CA LYS A 22 -3.30 -3.07 -0.01
C LYS A 22 -3.31 -4.07 -1.18
N LYS A 23 -4.07 -3.79 -2.24
CA LYS A 23 -4.12 -4.63 -3.44
C LYS A 23 -2.75 -4.72 -4.13
N MET A 24 -2.03 -3.61 -4.30
CA MET A 24 -0.69 -3.59 -4.90
C MET A 24 0.30 -4.45 -4.13
N ARG A 25 0.30 -4.35 -2.79
CA ARG A 25 1.15 -5.19 -1.95
C ARG A 25 0.83 -6.68 -2.12
N LEU A 26 -0.45 -7.04 -2.12
CA LEU A 26 -0.89 -8.43 -2.28
C LEU A 26 -0.55 -9.00 -3.67
N LEU A 27 -0.71 -8.20 -4.73
CA LEU A 27 -0.32 -8.60 -6.09
C LEU A 27 1.19 -8.86 -6.20
N ARG A 28 2.01 -8.11 -5.45
CA ARG A 28 3.46 -8.32 -5.35
C ARG A 28 3.83 -9.45 -4.39
N ARG A 29 2.86 -10.10 -3.74
CA ARG A 29 3.04 -11.16 -2.73
C ARG A 29 3.96 -10.76 -1.57
N LEU A 30 3.92 -9.48 -1.19
CA LEU A 30 4.74 -8.96 -0.09
C LEU A 30 3.96 -8.97 1.23
N THR A 31 4.64 -9.35 2.32
CA THR A 31 4.12 -9.09 3.66
C THR A 31 4.20 -7.60 3.98
N ARG A 32 3.45 -7.13 4.98
CA ARG A 32 3.55 -5.74 5.43
C ARG A 32 4.95 -5.40 5.96
N GLN A 33 5.67 -6.37 6.53
CA GLN A 33 7.05 -6.19 6.98
C GLN A 33 7.99 -6.02 5.79
N GLN A 34 7.84 -6.84 4.74
CA GLN A 34 8.64 -6.70 3.52
C GLN A 34 8.34 -5.38 2.79
N ALA A 35 7.08 -4.97 2.74
CA ALA A 35 6.71 -3.65 2.24
C ALA A 35 7.35 -2.54 3.09
N ALA A 36 7.25 -2.62 4.42
CA ALA A 36 7.88 -1.66 5.31
C ALA A 36 9.39 -1.51 5.06
N LEU A 37 10.11 -2.62 4.82
CA LEU A 37 11.52 -2.59 4.42
C LEU A 37 11.74 -1.94 3.04
N LEU A 38 10.90 -2.25 2.04
CA LEU A 38 10.99 -1.67 0.69
C LEU A 38 10.79 -0.14 0.67
N PHE A 39 9.96 0.36 1.58
CA PHE A 39 9.64 1.78 1.70
C PHE A 39 10.38 2.50 2.82
N GLU A 40 11.27 1.80 3.55
CA GLU A 40 11.95 2.33 4.73
C GLU A 40 10.99 2.92 5.78
N PHE A 41 9.80 2.32 5.89
CA PHE A 41 8.78 2.69 6.85
C PHE A 41 8.67 1.65 7.97
N SER A 42 7.96 2.02 9.04
CA SER A 42 7.57 1.04 10.05
C SER A 42 6.41 0.17 9.56
N PHE A 43 6.38 -1.09 9.98
CA PHE A 43 5.25 -2.00 9.74
C PHE A 43 3.91 -1.38 10.14
N LYS A 44 3.86 -0.73 11.31
CA LYS A 44 2.66 -0.05 11.82
C LYS A 44 2.22 1.09 10.91
N TYR A 45 3.15 1.77 10.23
CA TYR A 45 2.81 2.82 9.28
C TYR A 45 2.12 2.24 8.04
N ILE A 46 2.65 1.16 7.46
CA ILE A 46 2.01 0.47 6.32
C ILE A 46 0.60 -0.01 6.70
N GLU A 47 0.43 -0.60 7.89
CA GLU A 47 -0.89 -1.03 8.37
C GLU A 47 -1.88 0.15 8.52
N LYS A 48 -1.44 1.27 9.11
CA LYS A 48 -2.28 2.48 9.21
C LYS A 48 -2.69 3.00 7.83
N LEU A 49 -1.76 3.03 6.86
CA LEU A 49 -2.06 3.46 5.49
C LEU A 49 -3.07 2.54 4.82
N GLU A 50 -2.91 1.21 4.92
CA GLU A 50 -3.85 0.23 4.34
C GLU A 50 -5.24 0.28 4.97
N ASN A 51 -5.33 0.67 6.24
CA ASN A 51 -6.59 0.84 6.96
C ASN A 51 -7.20 2.25 6.78
N GLY A 52 -6.60 3.13 5.97
CA GLY A 52 -7.09 4.49 5.75
C GLY A 52 -6.85 5.46 6.92
N ARG A 53 -6.12 5.05 7.96
CA ARG A 53 -5.84 5.82 9.19
C ARG A 53 -4.59 6.70 9.07
N GLY A 54 -4.28 7.18 7.88
CA GLY A 54 -3.13 8.02 7.61
C GLY A 54 -3.27 8.82 6.32
N PRO A 55 -2.66 10.01 6.25
CA PRO A 55 -2.73 10.85 5.06
C PRO A 55 -1.93 10.21 3.92
N ILE A 56 -2.63 9.73 2.89
CA ILE A 56 -2.05 9.29 1.63
C ILE A 56 -2.19 10.45 0.64
N THR A 57 -1.13 11.24 0.47
CA THR A 57 -1.08 12.26 -0.58
C THR A 57 -0.94 11.58 -1.95
N SER A 58 -1.44 12.23 -3.00
CA SER A 58 -1.33 11.72 -4.37
C SER A 58 0.13 11.51 -4.81
N GLU A 59 1.06 12.30 -4.27
CA GLU A 59 2.50 12.17 -4.52
C GLU A 59 3.07 10.88 -3.90
N LYS A 60 2.77 10.64 -2.61
CA LYS A 60 3.15 9.39 -1.95
C LYS A 60 2.54 8.18 -2.65
N PHE A 61 1.28 8.27 -3.05
CA PHE A 61 0.62 7.19 -3.78
C PHE A 61 1.33 6.86 -5.10
N LYS A 62 1.76 7.87 -5.86
CA LYS A 62 2.58 7.66 -7.07
C LYS A 62 3.93 7.02 -6.76
N GLU A 63 4.55 7.36 -5.63
CA GLU A 63 5.78 6.70 -5.19
C GLU A 63 5.55 5.21 -4.88
N PHE A 64 4.46 4.90 -4.16
CA PHE A 64 4.04 3.52 -3.90
C PHE A 64 3.80 2.75 -5.20
N GLN A 65 3.06 3.35 -6.15
CA GLN A 65 2.86 2.79 -7.48
C GLN A 65 4.21 2.45 -8.15
N LYS A 66 5.12 3.43 -8.21
CA LYS A 66 6.44 3.25 -8.84
C LYS A 66 7.28 2.16 -8.17
N LYS A 67 7.43 2.18 -6.84
CA LYS A 67 8.22 1.18 -6.09
C LYS A 67 7.60 -0.21 -6.14
N TYR A 68 6.27 -0.32 -6.13
CA TYR A 68 5.59 -1.59 -6.34
C TYR A 68 5.61 -2.05 -7.81
N GLY A 69 6.00 -1.20 -8.76
CA GLY A 69 6.06 -1.54 -10.18
C GLY A 69 4.73 -1.41 -10.92
N PHE A 70 3.77 -0.67 -10.37
CA PHE A 70 2.52 -0.32 -11.03
C PHE A 70 2.66 1.06 -11.68
N SER A 71 2.28 1.16 -12.96
CA SER A 71 2.16 2.44 -13.64
C SER A 71 0.69 2.74 -13.93
N ASN A 72 0.33 4.02 -13.98
CA ASN A 72 -1.04 4.48 -14.31
C ASN A 72 -1.48 4.10 -15.74
N ARG A 73 -0.61 3.41 -16.49
CA ARG A 73 -0.79 2.99 -17.88
C ARG A 73 -1.05 1.47 -17.97
N GLY A 74 -2.05 0.97 -17.24
CA GLY A 74 -2.59 -0.40 -17.34
C GLY A 74 -1.61 -1.55 -17.00
N PRO A 75 -2.10 -2.77 -16.76
CA PRO A 75 -1.27 -3.93 -16.38
C PRO A 75 -0.46 -4.55 -17.55
N PHE A 76 -0.41 -3.92 -18.73
CA PHE A 76 0.15 -4.53 -19.93
C PHE A 76 1.41 -3.81 -20.43
N ARG A 77 2.47 -3.82 -19.62
CA ARG A 77 3.86 -3.67 -20.13
C ARG A 77 4.89 -4.13 -19.11
N THR A 78 4.72 -5.32 -18.53
CA THR A 78 5.89 -6.03 -17.99
C THR A 78 6.52 -6.80 -19.13
N HIS A 79 7.68 -6.33 -19.58
CA HIS A 79 8.64 -7.24 -20.18
C HIS A 79 8.84 -8.42 -19.20
N PRO A 80 8.87 -9.67 -19.70
CA PRO A 80 8.99 -10.85 -18.86
C PRO A 80 10.30 -10.82 -18.09
N LEU A 81 10.29 -11.43 -16.90
CA LEU A 81 11.49 -11.72 -16.13
C LEU A 81 12.54 -12.37 -17.04
N HIS A 82 13.67 -11.68 -17.22
CA HIS A 82 15.04 -12.17 -17.14
C HIS A 82 15.96 -11.13 -17.79
N PHE A 83 16.64 -10.34 -16.96
CA PHE A 83 17.91 -9.74 -17.37
C PHE A 83 18.95 -10.27 -16.39
N ILE A 84 19.58 -11.38 -16.78
CA ILE A 84 20.84 -11.83 -16.19
C ILE A 84 21.92 -11.01 -16.90
N PRO A 85 22.70 -10.18 -16.19
CA PRO A 85 23.90 -9.61 -16.78
C PRO A 85 24.99 -10.67 -16.66
N GLU A 86 25.48 -11.19 -17.78
CA GLU A 86 26.80 -11.82 -17.81
C GLU A 86 27.70 -11.03 -18.75
N THR A 87 28.82 -10.60 -18.17
CA THR A 87 30.03 -10.07 -18.80
C THR A 87 30.74 -11.14 -19.60
#